data_AF-A0A7D9H779-F1
#
_entry.id   AF-A0A7D9H779-F1
#
_cell.length_a   1.000
_cell.length_b   1.000
_cell.length_c   1.000
_cell.angle_alpha   90.00
_cell.angle_beta   90.00
_cell.angle_gamma   90.00
#
_symmetry.space_group_name_H-M   'P 1'
#
loop_
_entity.id
_entity.type
_entity.pdbx_description
1 polymer ?
#
loop_
_entity_poly.entity_id
_entity_poly.type
_entity_poly.pdbx_seq_one_letter_code
_entity_poly.pdbx_strand_id
1 'polypeptide(L)'
;DLRKKLMSLKRGQYVAIHGMPGSGKSILAISAIRNQKLLKDCFDNQIFFINAGEAKNTQLKKAFAESNLYNALLVLDDVCLAEFVNAFNFGCKTLVTTQDINLVPKESSTFIELKTGFNEQETLELFSKCTNINVKDLPSEAKQIHSLCKGAPLIIALIGADIEPFKNEAMDERRWKSYIKMLIDKKDGKKKNQDVPNYLSNTISLCLKNLKDDYREYYKHFALFVEDVNIMPQVLEVVLDKEKYQVEEILTNLKNKSLIVYAFNKELQSYVYGIHDLLLTHLKEESKEELIKLHDKLITNYLRHSNYDFAQLPNDNYIFTYIGYHLLEAQRLEDFSKIYFDLNFIGAKIKAVGIADLIGDFKRYQKYITKNNDPELEKKLEDFSAFVQSYGQNLHRYPNTDIIQCGLQQEQSSQVYQAALEIAQKQCNEVLYLQTQFFGQNLYATYTLDLTEDVCAVCFAHDVNNILVGTSHGEINLWEYTYKSKLKTFRGHQNKIIQLQVSENNNQFLSVSEDGLVKVWSLENASCCFSNDAKILAVGKDSGDIVLWSIENKAELAVLLLHKSWVRSLIFAPNPVAGAPQVLVSVGDQIAWWN
;
A
#
# COMPACT_ATOMS: atom_id res chain seq x y z
N ASP A 1 21.12 17.16 8.65
CA ASP A 1 21.18 16.96 7.19
C ASP A 1 19.87 16.64 6.51
N LEU A 2 19.06 15.72 7.03
CA LEU A 2 17.75 15.37 6.44
C LEU A 2 16.88 16.60 6.09
N ARG A 3 16.74 17.56 7.01
CA ARG A 3 16.00 18.81 6.75
C ARG A 3 16.56 19.61 5.57
N LYS A 4 17.89 19.65 5.37
CA LYS A 4 18.51 20.37 4.25
C LYS A 4 18.14 19.70 2.93
N LYS A 5 18.18 18.37 2.88
CA LYS A 5 17.78 17.58 1.70
C LYS A 5 16.29 17.70 1.39
N LEU A 6 15.44 17.71 2.43
CA LEU A 6 14.00 17.97 2.29
C LEU A 6 13.70 19.39 1.76
N MET A 7 14.46 20.42 2.19
CA MET A 7 14.31 21.78 1.66
C MET A 7 14.68 21.89 0.18
N SER A 8 15.63 21.09 -0.30
CA SER A 8 16.01 21.04 -1.72
C SER A 8 15.18 20.09 -2.57
N LEU A 9 14.21 19.38 -1.98
CA LEU A 9 13.48 18.31 -2.65
C LEU A 9 12.54 18.85 -3.73
N LYS A 10 12.78 18.45 -4.97
CA LYS A 10 11.91 18.80 -6.10
C LYS A 10 10.87 17.73 -6.37
N ARG A 11 9.84 18.11 -7.12
CA ARG A 11 8.77 17.22 -7.53
C ARG A 11 9.33 16.07 -8.39
N GLY A 12 8.89 14.84 -8.13
CA GLY A 12 9.39 13.61 -8.79
C GLY A 12 10.74 13.11 -8.26
N GLN A 13 11.31 13.77 -7.26
CA GLN A 13 12.52 13.32 -6.58
C GLN A 13 12.20 12.67 -5.24
N TYR A 14 13.14 11.85 -4.78
CA TYR A 14 13.04 11.07 -3.56
C TYR A 14 14.15 11.47 -2.58
N VAL A 15 13.83 11.43 -1.30
CA VAL A 15 14.81 11.33 -0.21
C VAL A 15 14.63 9.96 0.40
N ALA A 16 15.67 9.13 0.40
CA ALA A 16 15.61 7.79 0.99
C ALA A 16 16.50 7.73 2.23
N ILE A 17 15.91 7.39 3.38
CA ILE A 17 16.60 7.09 4.63
C ILE A 17 16.76 5.58 4.70
N HIS A 18 17.99 5.08 4.71
CA HIS A 18 18.25 3.66 4.86
C HIS A 18 19.10 3.34 6.08
N GLY A 19 18.87 2.17 6.67
CA GLY A 19 19.54 1.74 7.90
C GLY A 19 18.92 0.47 8.48
N MET A 20 19.62 -0.15 9.44
CA MET A 20 19.20 -1.41 10.07
C MET A 20 17.80 -1.33 10.72
N PRO A 21 17.11 -2.46 10.93
CA PRO A 21 15.89 -2.52 11.73
C PRO A 21 16.08 -1.87 13.11
N GLY A 22 15.08 -1.11 13.58
CA GLY A 22 15.12 -0.46 14.90
C GLY A 22 16.14 0.68 15.07
N SER A 23 16.81 1.12 14.00
CA SER A 23 17.77 2.25 14.03
C SER A 23 17.12 3.63 14.21
N GLY A 24 15.79 3.72 14.24
CA GLY A 24 15.06 4.98 14.45
C GLY A 24 14.77 5.79 13.18
N LYS A 25 14.78 5.17 12.00
CA LYS A 25 14.51 5.80 10.69
C LYS A 25 13.19 6.60 10.70
N SER A 26 12.09 5.96 11.11
CA SER A 26 10.75 6.56 11.13
C SER A 26 10.67 7.74 12.10
N ILE A 27 11.32 7.63 13.27
CA ILE A 27 11.40 8.73 14.25
C ILE A 27 12.21 9.90 13.68
N LEU A 28 13.32 9.63 12.98
CA LEU A 28 14.11 10.67 12.33
C LEU A 28 13.32 11.38 11.24
N ALA A 29 12.57 10.64 10.42
CA ALA A 29 11.67 11.18 9.40
C ALA A 29 10.63 12.13 10.03
N ILE A 30 9.91 11.68 11.05
CA ILE A 30 8.90 12.47 11.76
C ILE A 30 9.52 13.73 12.40
N SER A 31 10.67 13.57 13.07
CA SER A 31 11.38 14.69 13.71
C SER A 31 11.85 15.75 12.71
N ALA A 32 12.32 15.33 11.54
CA ALA A 32 12.70 16.26 10.49
C ALA A 32 11.51 17.07 9.99
N ILE A 33 10.37 16.42 9.85
CA ILE A 33 9.11 16.98 9.36
C ILE A 33 8.40 17.87 10.38
N ARG A 34 8.59 17.65 11.70
CA ARG A 34 8.07 18.49 12.80
C ARG A 34 8.77 19.86 12.90
N ASN A 35 8.90 20.58 11.78
CA ASN A 35 9.45 21.92 11.70
C ASN A 35 8.50 22.84 10.93
N GLN A 36 7.81 23.75 11.63
CA GLN A 36 6.77 24.60 11.03
C GLN A 36 7.25 25.41 9.80
N LYS A 37 8.51 25.84 9.80
CA LYS A 37 9.08 26.59 8.67
C LYS A 37 9.23 25.70 7.43
N LEU A 38 9.76 24.49 7.61
CA LEU A 38 9.86 23.50 6.53
C LEU A 38 8.47 23.16 5.94
N LEU A 39 7.47 22.96 6.81
CA LEU A 39 6.11 22.62 6.40
C LEU A 39 5.48 23.70 5.54
N LYS A 40 5.58 24.94 6.01
CA LYS A 40 4.95 26.09 5.35
C LYS A 40 5.68 26.47 4.06
N ASP A 41 7.02 26.48 4.08
CA ASP A 41 7.81 27.02 2.97
C ASP A 41 8.02 26.01 1.84
N CYS A 42 8.00 24.69 2.13
CA CYS A 42 8.34 23.66 1.15
C CYS A 42 7.19 22.72 0.78
N PHE A 43 6.19 22.57 1.65
CA PHE A 43 5.16 21.52 1.51
C PHE A 43 3.72 22.01 1.70
N ASP A 44 3.47 23.33 1.76
CA ASP A 44 2.15 23.94 1.95
C ASP A 44 1.34 23.36 3.15
N ASN A 45 2.05 22.90 4.19
CA ASN A 45 1.50 22.17 5.34
C ASN A 45 0.77 20.85 5.00
N GLN A 46 1.04 20.27 3.83
CA GLN A 46 0.42 19.03 3.37
C GLN A 46 1.42 17.88 3.38
N ILE A 47 1.17 16.91 4.25
CA ILE A 47 2.00 15.72 4.39
C ILE A 47 1.09 14.52 4.53
N PHE A 48 1.43 13.48 3.79
CA PHE A 48 0.73 12.21 3.81
C PHE A 48 1.72 11.14 4.22
N PHE A 49 1.39 10.42 5.28
CA PHE A 49 2.20 9.34 5.82
C PHE A 49 1.53 8.03 5.46
N ILE A 50 2.24 7.16 4.75
CA ILE A 50 1.75 5.86 4.30
C ILE A 50 2.71 4.81 4.82
N ASN A 51 2.19 3.89 5.61
CA ASN A 51 2.95 2.70 6.03
C ASN A 51 2.89 1.67 4.91
N ALA A 52 4.00 0.98 4.66
CA ALA A 52 4.08 -0.07 3.64
C ALA A 52 3.29 -1.33 4.04
N GLY A 53 1.97 -1.23 4.01
CA GLY A 53 1.01 -2.32 4.22
C GLY A 53 -0.33 -2.07 3.54
N GLU A 54 -0.63 -0.82 3.15
CA GLU A 54 -1.94 -0.43 2.62
C GLU A 54 -1.87 0.09 1.17
N ALA A 55 -2.68 -0.57 0.34
CA ALA A 55 -3.28 -0.12 -0.92
C ALA A 55 -2.39 0.20 -2.15
N LYS A 56 -2.71 -0.48 -3.27
CA LYS A 56 -2.54 0.04 -4.63
C LYS A 56 -3.84 0.77 -4.98
N ASN A 57 -3.84 2.10 -5.12
CA ASN A 57 -5.03 2.81 -5.62
C ASN A 57 -4.68 3.89 -6.65
N THR A 58 -5.30 3.76 -7.82
CA THR A 58 -5.17 4.69 -8.96
C THR A 58 -5.83 6.04 -8.71
N GLN A 59 -6.76 6.14 -7.74
CA GLN A 59 -7.39 7.40 -7.35
C GLN A 59 -6.42 8.39 -6.69
N LEU A 60 -5.47 7.88 -5.88
CA LEU A 60 -4.45 8.73 -5.23
C LEU A 60 -3.56 9.44 -6.25
N LYS A 61 -3.22 8.78 -7.36
CA LYS A 61 -2.41 9.37 -8.43
C LYS A 61 -3.08 10.62 -9.03
N LYS A 62 -4.41 10.63 -9.16
CA LYS A 62 -5.16 11.80 -9.63
C LYS A 62 -5.14 12.93 -8.60
N ALA A 63 -5.39 12.61 -7.33
CA ALA A 63 -5.38 13.61 -6.25
C ALA A 63 -4.03 14.34 -6.14
N PHE A 64 -2.90 13.62 -6.22
CA PHE A 64 -1.56 14.23 -6.21
C PHE A 64 -1.16 14.92 -7.55
N ALA A 65 -1.96 14.76 -8.60
CA ALA A 65 -1.78 15.47 -9.88
C ALA A 65 -2.53 16.82 -9.92
N GLU A 66 -3.54 17.03 -9.08
CA GLU A 66 -4.31 18.28 -8.97
C GLU A 66 -3.48 19.42 -8.35
N SER A 67 -3.84 20.67 -8.66
CA SER A 67 -3.12 21.88 -8.22
C SER A 67 -3.04 22.03 -6.70
N ASN A 68 -3.99 21.47 -5.96
CA ASN A 68 -4.10 21.63 -4.52
C ASN A 68 -3.05 20.83 -3.73
N LEU A 69 -2.50 19.75 -4.29
CA LEU A 69 -1.48 18.90 -3.64
C LEU A 69 -0.11 18.99 -4.33
N TYR A 70 0.10 20.02 -5.15
CA TYR A 70 1.28 20.16 -6.01
C TYR A 70 2.61 20.10 -5.24
N ASN A 71 2.66 20.67 -4.03
CA ASN A 71 3.85 20.71 -3.18
C ASN A 71 3.83 19.69 -2.03
N ALA A 72 2.79 18.86 -1.91
CA ALA A 72 2.67 17.94 -0.79
C ALA A 72 3.85 16.97 -0.68
N LEU A 73 4.20 16.60 0.55
CA LEU A 73 5.20 15.57 0.84
C LEU A 73 4.51 14.22 1.07
N LEU A 74 4.91 13.21 0.31
CA LEU A 74 4.53 11.83 0.53
C LEU A 74 5.62 11.11 1.34
N VAL A 75 5.26 10.53 2.48
CA VAL A 75 6.19 9.74 3.31
C VAL A 75 5.79 8.28 3.23
N LEU A 76 6.67 7.44 2.69
CA LEU A 76 6.52 6.00 2.63
C LEU A 76 7.39 5.38 3.74
N ASP A 77 6.76 4.93 4.81
CA ASP A 77 7.43 4.34 5.96
C ASP A 77 7.65 2.82 5.79
N ASP A 78 8.78 2.35 6.30
CA ASP A 78 9.33 0.98 6.22
C ASP A 78 9.08 0.18 4.93
N VAL A 79 9.50 0.76 3.79
CA VAL A 79 9.28 0.11 2.49
C VAL A 79 10.18 -1.12 2.30
N CYS A 80 9.53 -2.27 2.06
CA CYS A 80 10.20 -3.56 1.82
C CYS A 80 10.16 -4.02 0.35
N LEU A 81 9.33 -3.43 -0.52
CA LEU A 81 9.15 -3.84 -1.92
C LEU A 81 9.27 -2.68 -2.91
N ALA A 82 10.00 -2.86 -4.01
CA ALA A 82 10.17 -1.84 -5.05
C ALA A 82 8.86 -1.53 -5.79
N GLU A 83 7.99 -2.54 -5.95
CA GLU A 83 6.65 -2.36 -6.53
C GLU A 83 5.81 -1.35 -5.76
N PHE A 84 5.99 -1.27 -4.43
CA PHE A 84 5.29 -0.32 -3.59
C PHE A 84 5.72 1.11 -3.93
N VAL A 85 7.02 1.38 -4.00
CA VAL A 85 7.55 2.68 -4.44
C VAL A 85 7.03 3.06 -5.83
N ASN A 86 6.99 2.10 -6.76
CA ASN A 86 6.48 2.31 -8.11
C ASN A 86 4.98 2.63 -8.13
N ALA A 87 4.18 1.95 -7.29
CA ALA A 87 2.75 2.22 -7.17
C ALA A 87 2.46 3.66 -6.71
N PHE A 88 3.34 4.21 -5.86
CA PHE A 88 3.26 5.59 -5.35
C PHE A 88 4.12 6.60 -6.12
N ASN A 89 4.62 6.24 -7.31
CA ASN A 89 5.34 7.16 -8.19
C ASN A 89 4.37 8.12 -8.91
N PHE A 90 3.78 9.02 -8.14
CA PHE A 90 2.86 10.05 -8.63
C PHE A 90 3.58 11.29 -9.16
N GLY A 91 4.91 11.25 -9.19
CA GLY A 91 5.73 12.43 -9.45
C GLY A 91 5.52 13.51 -8.40
N CYS A 92 5.33 13.16 -7.13
CA CYS A 92 5.29 14.10 -5.99
C CYS A 92 6.67 14.20 -5.32
N LYS A 93 6.80 15.00 -4.26
CA LYS A 93 8.01 15.01 -3.42
C LYS A 93 7.88 13.82 -2.45
N THR A 94 8.83 12.89 -2.46
CA THR A 94 8.69 11.64 -1.68
C THR A 94 9.84 11.44 -0.70
N LEU A 95 9.51 11.11 0.55
CA LEU A 95 10.43 10.62 1.57
C LEU A 95 10.19 9.13 1.78
N VAL A 96 11.23 8.31 1.67
CA VAL A 96 11.14 6.86 1.86
C VAL A 96 12.04 6.47 3.02
N THR A 97 11.55 5.64 3.93
CA THR A 97 12.41 4.90 4.86
C THR A 97 12.43 3.45 4.46
N THR A 98 13.62 2.83 4.42
CA THR A 98 13.75 1.43 4.00
C THR A 98 14.99 0.78 4.62
N GLN A 99 15.05 -0.53 4.58
CA GLN A 99 16.26 -1.30 4.89
C GLN A 99 17.14 -1.48 3.65
N ASP A 100 16.55 -1.51 2.45
CA ASP A 100 17.25 -1.76 1.19
C ASP A 100 17.22 -0.54 0.27
N ILE A 101 18.41 -0.03 -0.03
CA ILE A 101 18.62 1.14 -0.86
C ILE A 101 18.20 0.92 -2.33
N ASN A 102 18.13 -0.34 -2.78
CA ASN A 102 17.83 -0.69 -4.17
C ASN A 102 16.35 -0.59 -4.52
N LEU A 103 15.47 -0.39 -3.53
CA LEU A 103 14.03 -0.26 -3.75
C LEU A 103 13.62 1.10 -4.34
N VAL A 104 14.51 2.09 -4.31
CA VAL A 104 14.22 3.48 -4.71
C VAL A 104 15.07 3.88 -5.94
N PRO A 105 14.52 4.61 -6.94
CA PRO A 105 15.24 4.93 -8.17
C PRO A 105 16.49 5.79 -7.94
N LYS A 106 17.69 5.29 -8.23
CA LYS A 106 18.96 5.96 -7.87
C LYS A 106 19.16 7.33 -8.52
N GLU A 107 18.68 7.52 -9.75
CA GLU A 107 18.92 8.74 -10.55
C GLU A 107 18.14 9.96 -10.05
N SER A 108 17.00 9.75 -9.38
CA SER A 108 16.13 10.80 -8.84
C SER A 108 16.11 10.84 -7.31
N SER A 109 16.99 10.08 -6.66
CA SER A 109 17.00 9.91 -5.19
C SER A 109 18.23 10.48 -4.53
N THR A 110 18.01 11.10 -3.38
CA THR A 110 19.07 11.46 -2.44
C THR A 110 19.05 10.51 -1.25
N PHE A 111 20.17 9.84 -0.99
CA PHE A 111 20.26 8.83 0.06
C PHE A 111 20.83 9.42 1.35
N ILE A 112 20.29 9.00 2.48
CA ILE A 112 20.79 9.28 3.82
C ILE A 112 20.99 7.95 4.51
N GLU A 113 22.26 7.58 4.67
CA GLU A 113 22.62 6.43 5.49
C GLU A 113 22.51 6.83 6.96
N LEU A 114 21.66 6.13 7.69
CA LEU A 114 21.56 6.24 9.13
C LEU A 114 22.57 5.28 9.73
N LYS A 115 23.72 5.83 10.14
CA LYS A 115 24.77 5.08 10.85
C LYS A 115 24.17 4.39 12.07
N THR A 116 24.66 3.19 12.37
CA THR A 116 24.07 2.29 13.37
C THR A 116 24.02 2.94 14.76
N GLY A 117 22.80 3.19 15.24
CA GLY A 117 22.52 3.54 16.64
C GLY A 117 22.84 4.98 17.06
N PHE A 118 22.34 5.34 18.24
CA PHE A 118 22.74 6.55 18.96
C PHE A 118 24.24 6.56 19.20
N ASN A 119 24.84 7.76 19.26
CA ASN A 119 26.18 7.92 19.81
C ASN A 119 26.16 7.79 21.36
N GLU A 120 27.34 7.73 21.98
CA GLU A 120 27.45 7.56 23.44
C GLU A 120 26.74 8.70 24.18
N GLN A 121 26.94 9.95 23.73
CA GLN A 121 26.33 11.14 24.32
C GLN A 121 24.80 11.07 24.28
N GLU A 122 24.20 10.74 23.13
CA GLU A 122 22.76 10.59 22.92
C GLU A 122 22.18 9.47 23.79
N THR A 123 22.92 8.36 23.93
CA THR A 123 22.53 7.24 24.79
C THR A 123 22.46 7.67 26.26
N LEU A 124 23.50 8.37 26.72
CA LEU A 124 23.55 8.88 28.09
C LEU A 124 22.53 9.98 28.34
N GLU A 125 22.25 10.83 27.35
CA GLU A 125 21.20 11.85 27.44
C GLU A 125 19.81 11.22 27.56
N LEU A 126 19.54 10.12 26.86
CA LEU A 126 18.29 9.38 27.01
C LEU A 126 18.17 8.77 28.41
N PHE A 127 19.21 8.09 28.90
CA PHE A 127 19.21 7.55 30.27
C PHE A 127 19.10 8.64 31.33
N SER A 128 19.76 9.78 31.12
CA SER A 128 19.66 10.96 31.98
C SER A 128 18.23 11.46 32.08
N LYS A 129 17.50 11.53 30.95
CA LYS A 129 16.07 11.89 30.93
C LYS A 129 15.20 10.87 31.66
N CYS A 130 15.43 9.57 31.47
CA CYS A 130 14.65 8.53 32.15
C CYS A 130 14.88 8.49 33.67
N THR A 131 16.12 8.75 34.11
CA THR A 131 16.51 8.65 35.53
C THR A 131 16.42 9.97 36.29
N ASN A 132 16.32 11.12 35.59
CA ASN A 132 16.51 12.47 36.14
C ASN A 132 17.89 12.69 36.80
N ILE A 133 18.91 11.93 36.40
CA ILE A 133 20.30 12.09 36.83
C ILE A 133 21.07 12.84 35.74
N ASN A 134 21.93 13.79 36.07
CA ASN A 134 22.73 14.47 35.05
C ASN A 134 23.67 13.48 34.34
N VAL A 135 23.94 13.72 33.05
CA VAL A 135 24.83 12.87 32.23
C VAL A 135 26.19 12.59 32.89
N LYS A 136 26.72 13.55 33.66
CA LYS A 136 28.02 13.44 34.36
C LYS A 136 27.96 12.50 35.58
N ASP A 137 26.79 12.37 36.18
CA ASP A 137 26.57 11.66 37.43
C ASP A 137 25.99 10.25 37.20
N LEU A 138 25.77 9.88 35.93
CA LEU A 138 25.31 8.53 35.57
C LEU A 138 26.38 7.47 35.88
N PRO A 139 25.97 6.26 36.28
CA PRO A 139 26.89 5.17 36.57
C PRO A 139 27.70 4.77 35.34
N SER A 140 28.93 4.29 35.56
CA SER A 140 29.86 3.87 34.50
C SER A 140 29.27 2.77 33.60
N GLU A 141 28.39 1.97 34.17
CA GLU A 141 27.63 0.90 33.56
C GLU A 141 26.74 1.40 32.41
N ALA A 142 26.23 2.63 32.48
CA ALA A 142 25.43 3.21 31.39
C ALA A 142 26.25 3.31 30.08
N LYS A 143 27.54 3.66 30.19
CA LYS A 143 28.48 3.67 29.05
C LYS A 143 28.80 2.25 28.56
N GLN A 144 28.91 1.30 29.49
CA GLN A 144 29.14 -0.09 29.13
C GLN A 144 27.96 -0.67 28.33
N ILE A 145 26.72 -0.37 28.74
CA ILE A 145 25.51 -0.76 27.99
C ILE A 145 25.53 -0.19 26.57
N HIS A 146 25.87 1.10 26.41
CA HIS A 146 26.03 1.72 25.08
C HIS A 146 27.01 0.92 24.20
N SER A 147 28.18 0.59 24.74
CA SER A 147 29.21 -0.16 24.01
C SER A 147 28.75 -1.57 23.61
N LEU A 148 27.95 -2.24 24.46
CA LEU A 148 27.45 -3.59 24.23
C LEU A 148 26.31 -3.63 23.20
N CYS A 149 25.38 -2.68 23.25
CA CYS A 149 24.25 -2.62 22.31
C CYS A 149 24.56 -1.82 21.03
N LYS A 150 25.79 -1.27 20.92
CA LYS A 150 26.24 -0.40 19.82
C LYS A 150 25.26 0.76 19.55
N GLY A 151 24.70 1.32 20.61
CA GLY A 151 23.78 2.46 20.50
C GLY A 151 22.36 2.14 20.00
N ALA A 152 21.93 0.86 19.96
CA ALA A 152 20.59 0.50 19.45
C ALA A 152 19.45 1.26 20.18
N PRO A 153 18.71 2.16 19.52
CA PRO A 153 17.74 3.05 20.17
C PRO A 153 16.62 2.30 20.90
N LEU A 154 16.10 1.23 20.31
CA LEU A 154 15.05 0.40 20.92
C LEU A 154 15.49 -0.21 22.25
N ILE A 155 16.71 -0.77 22.32
CA ILE A 155 17.25 -1.38 23.54
C ILE A 155 17.43 -0.32 24.62
N ILE A 156 18.00 0.83 24.25
CA ILE A 156 18.23 1.92 25.19
C ILE A 156 16.90 2.44 25.75
N ALA A 157 15.88 2.58 24.89
CA ALA A 157 14.54 2.99 25.30
C ALA A 157 13.88 1.97 26.25
N LEU A 158 13.96 0.67 25.95
CA LEU A 158 13.42 -0.39 26.81
C LEU A 158 14.08 -0.40 28.19
N ILE A 159 15.43 -0.37 28.24
CA ILE A 159 16.18 -0.34 29.49
C ILE A 159 15.87 0.95 30.27
N GLY A 160 15.85 2.11 29.59
CA GLY A 160 15.55 3.39 30.21
C GLY A 160 14.16 3.42 30.83
N ALA A 161 13.15 2.94 30.11
CA ALA A 161 11.77 2.84 30.57
C ALA A 161 11.59 1.83 31.73
N ASP A 162 12.42 0.79 31.79
CA ASP A 162 12.39 -0.13 32.92
C ASP A 162 13.03 0.43 34.20
N ILE A 163 14.07 1.27 34.04
CA ILE A 163 14.76 1.92 35.17
C ILE A 163 13.97 3.11 35.72
N GLU A 164 13.20 3.83 34.89
CA GLU A 164 12.47 5.05 35.26
C GLU A 164 11.64 4.94 36.57
N PRO A 165 10.84 3.88 36.82
CA PRO A 165 10.11 3.72 38.08
C PRO A 165 11.00 3.66 39.33
N PHE A 166 12.26 3.29 39.15
CA PHE A 166 13.27 3.13 40.20
C PHE A 166 14.32 4.23 40.16
N LYS A 167 13.99 5.41 39.62
CA LYS A 167 14.88 6.58 39.54
C LYS A 167 15.62 6.93 40.85
N ASN A 168 14.97 6.72 42.01
CA ASN A 168 15.57 6.97 43.32
C ASN A 168 16.67 5.96 43.68
N GLU A 169 16.64 4.77 43.07
CA GLU A 169 17.62 3.69 43.18
C GLU A 169 18.50 3.59 41.92
N ALA A 170 18.39 4.52 40.97
CA ALA A 170 19.12 4.43 39.70
C ALA A 170 20.64 4.60 39.84
N MET A 171 21.11 5.04 41.02
CA MET A 171 22.51 5.01 41.43
C MET A 171 23.00 3.62 41.90
N ASP A 172 22.09 2.67 42.15
CA ASP A 172 22.46 1.30 42.51
C ASP A 172 22.96 0.53 41.27
N GLU A 173 24.26 0.25 41.27
CA GLU A 173 24.97 -0.50 40.21
C GLU A 173 24.38 -1.91 39.96
N ARG A 174 23.70 -2.52 40.93
CA ARG A 174 23.21 -3.91 40.83
C ARG A 174 22.24 -4.11 39.67
N ARG A 175 21.34 -3.15 39.45
CA ARG A 175 20.38 -3.22 38.33
C ARG A 175 21.08 -3.06 36.99
N TRP A 176 21.94 -2.06 36.85
CA TRP A 176 22.71 -1.86 35.63
C TRP A 176 23.60 -3.08 35.29
N LYS A 177 24.22 -3.69 36.29
CA LYS A 177 25.02 -4.93 36.15
C LYS A 177 24.19 -6.13 35.68
N SER A 178 22.91 -6.23 36.04
CA SER A 178 22.02 -7.28 35.52
C SER A 178 21.80 -7.16 34.01
N TYR A 179 21.55 -5.95 33.51
CA TYR A 179 21.44 -5.66 32.07
C TYR A 179 22.75 -5.96 31.32
N ILE A 180 23.88 -5.53 31.88
CA ILE A 180 25.21 -5.82 31.32
C ILE A 180 25.46 -7.33 31.23
N LYS A 181 25.17 -8.09 32.30
CA LYS A 181 25.35 -9.54 32.31
C LYS A 181 24.58 -10.21 31.18
N MET A 182 23.35 -9.77 30.89
CA MET A 182 22.51 -10.36 29.84
C MET A 182 22.90 -9.96 28.42
N LEU A 183 23.39 -8.72 28.25
CA LEU A 183 23.97 -8.28 26.97
C LEU A 183 25.30 -9.00 26.68
N ILE A 184 26.04 -9.42 27.72
CA ILE A 184 27.26 -10.22 27.62
C ILE A 184 26.96 -11.71 27.43
N ASP A 185 25.84 -12.22 27.97
CA ASP A 185 25.45 -13.64 27.92
C ASP A 185 25.08 -14.07 26.49
N LYS A 186 26.12 -14.14 25.65
CA LYS A 186 26.12 -14.81 24.35
C LYS A 186 26.01 -16.30 24.62
N LYS A 187 24.79 -16.79 24.85
CA LYS A 187 24.53 -18.18 24.46
C LYS A 187 24.73 -18.22 22.95
N ASP A 188 25.93 -18.66 22.53
CA ASP A 188 26.28 -19.12 21.18
C ASP A 188 25.48 -20.38 20.85
N GLY A 189 24.15 -20.30 20.93
CA GLY A 189 23.26 -21.27 20.35
C GLY A 189 23.30 -21.06 18.85
N LYS A 190 24.09 -21.88 18.14
CA LYS A 190 23.94 -22.08 16.69
C LYS A 190 22.50 -22.52 16.39
N LYS A 191 21.56 -21.58 16.28
CA LYS A 191 20.32 -21.76 15.53
C LYS A 191 20.44 -20.85 14.31
N LYS A 192 20.58 -21.47 13.14
CA LYS A 192 21.07 -20.84 11.90
C LYS A 192 20.14 -19.79 11.29
N ASN A 193 18.93 -19.58 11.80
CA ASN A 193 17.96 -18.61 11.28
C ASN A 193 17.22 -17.95 12.46
N GLN A 194 17.74 -16.88 13.04
CA GLN A 194 16.94 -15.99 13.89
C GLN A 194 17.04 -14.57 13.33
N ASP A 195 15.89 -14.00 12.95
CA ASP A 195 15.75 -12.64 12.43
C ASP A 195 16.04 -11.58 13.53
N VAL A 196 16.04 -11.99 14.80
CA VAL A 196 16.33 -11.15 15.96
C VAL A 196 17.67 -11.55 16.61
N PRO A 197 18.60 -10.60 16.85
CA PRO A 197 19.83 -10.89 17.57
C PRO A 197 19.57 -11.36 19.02
N ASN A 198 20.25 -12.41 19.49
CA ASN A 198 20.05 -13.01 20.83
C ASN A 198 20.08 -12.01 21.99
N TYR A 199 20.92 -10.97 21.91
CA TYR A 199 20.99 -9.94 22.96
C TYR A 199 19.71 -9.09 23.04
N LEU A 200 18.99 -8.90 21.94
CA LEU A 200 17.71 -8.19 21.91
C LEU A 200 16.61 -9.04 22.54
N SER A 201 16.50 -10.31 22.15
CA SER A 201 15.55 -11.28 22.74
C SER A 201 15.70 -11.38 24.27
N ASN A 202 16.96 -11.49 24.75
CA ASN A 202 17.26 -11.50 26.19
C ASN A 202 16.82 -10.21 26.91
N THR A 203 17.04 -9.05 26.28
CA THR A 203 16.67 -7.74 26.86
C THR A 203 15.16 -7.61 26.96
N ILE A 204 14.43 -8.00 25.90
CA ILE A 204 12.97 -7.96 25.88
C ILE A 204 12.42 -8.89 26.97
N SER A 205 12.91 -10.12 27.04
CA SER A 205 12.52 -11.10 28.06
C SER A 205 12.68 -10.57 29.50
N LEU A 206 13.74 -9.82 29.80
CA LEU A 206 13.92 -9.22 31.13
C LEU A 206 12.91 -8.09 31.39
N CYS A 207 12.68 -7.21 30.41
CA CYS A 207 11.69 -6.15 30.53
C CYS A 207 10.28 -6.74 30.75
N LEU A 208 9.96 -7.84 30.05
CA LEU A 208 8.72 -8.59 30.24
C LEU A 208 8.65 -9.28 31.61
N LYS A 209 9.77 -9.74 32.16
CA LYS A 209 9.82 -10.33 33.50
C LYS A 209 9.55 -9.30 34.60
N ASN A 210 9.91 -8.03 34.37
CA ASN A 210 9.69 -6.96 35.33
C ASN A 210 8.26 -6.38 35.29
N LEU A 211 7.46 -6.74 34.27
CA LEU A 211 6.01 -6.49 34.27
C LEU A 211 5.31 -7.39 35.29
N LYS A 212 4.23 -6.86 35.91
CA LYS A 212 3.31 -7.68 36.71
C LYS A 212 2.71 -8.78 35.85
N ASP A 213 2.39 -9.92 36.45
CA ASP A 213 1.95 -11.11 35.72
C ASP A 213 0.70 -10.86 34.85
N ASP A 214 -0.26 -10.06 35.34
CA ASP A 214 -1.46 -9.67 34.56
C ASP A 214 -1.10 -8.94 33.26
N TYR A 215 -0.22 -7.93 33.33
CA TYR A 215 0.19 -7.15 32.15
C TYR A 215 1.05 -7.97 31.18
N ARG A 216 1.83 -8.93 31.70
CA ARG A 216 2.59 -9.86 30.85
C ARG A 216 1.63 -10.74 30.05
N GLU A 217 0.56 -11.23 30.67
CA GLU A 217 -0.47 -12.01 30.00
C GLU A 217 -1.21 -11.19 28.93
N TYR A 218 -1.57 -9.94 29.24
CA TYR A 218 -2.17 -9.05 28.24
C TYR A 218 -1.22 -8.76 27.08
N TYR A 219 0.07 -8.56 27.36
CA TYR A 219 1.05 -8.28 26.32
C TYR A 219 1.24 -9.45 25.35
N LYS A 220 1.10 -10.70 25.81
CA LYS A 220 1.14 -11.90 24.95
C LYS A 220 0.06 -11.88 23.85
N HIS A 221 -1.11 -11.30 24.11
CA HIS A 221 -2.20 -11.25 23.13
C HIS A 221 -1.81 -10.44 21.89
N PHE A 222 -0.80 -9.57 21.98
CA PHE A 222 -0.33 -8.85 20.81
C PHE A 222 0.40 -9.73 19.79
N ALA A 223 0.84 -10.94 20.16
CA ALA A 223 1.39 -11.92 19.23
C ALA A 223 0.40 -12.31 18.12
N LEU A 224 -0.90 -12.09 18.35
CA LEU A 224 -1.98 -12.36 17.41
C LEU A 224 -1.98 -11.44 16.19
N PHE A 225 -1.37 -10.26 16.27
CA PHE A 225 -1.44 -9.28 15.20
C PHE A 225 -0.37 -9.52 14.12
N VAL A 226 -0.69 -9.11 12.90
CA VAL A 226 0.26 -9.04 11.79
C VAL A 226 1.18 -7.81 11.98
N GLU A 227 2.36 -7.84 11.37
CA GLU A 227 3.28 -6.70 11.34
C GLU A 227 2.62 -5.48 10.68
N ASP A 228 3.02 -4.28 11.10
CA ASP A 228 2.54 -2.99 10.57
C ASP A 228 1.04 -2.67 10.67
N VAL A 229 0.31 -3.34 11.57
CA VAL A 229 -1.12 -3.07 11.80
C VAL A 229 -1.35 -1.99 12.85
N ASN A 230 -2.20 -1.00 12.52
CA ASN A 230 -2.71 -0.01 13.47
C ASN A 230 -3.91 -0.59 14.24
N ILE A 231 -3.74 -0.83 15.53
CA ILE A 231 -4.75 -1.45 16.39
C ILE A 231 -5.52 -0.37 17.16
N MET A 232 -6.85 -0.35 17.02
CA MET A 232 -7.71 0.52 17.80
C MET A 232 -8.02 -0.09 19.18
N PRO A 233 -8.29 0.73 20.22
CA PRO A 233 -8.70 0.24 21.54
C PRO A 233 -9.86 -0.76 21.49
N GLN A 234 -10.84 -0.52 20.60
CA GLN A 234 -12.02 -1.37 20.44
C GLN A 234 -11.67 -2.82 20.05
N VAL A 235 -10.63 -3.01 19.26
CA VAL A 235 -10.12 -4.35 18.89
C VAL A 235 -9.64 -5.05 20.17
N LEU A 236 -8.91 -4.34 21.03
CA LEU A 236 -8.38 -4.88 22.27
C LEU A 236 -9.45 -5.08 23.36
N GLU A 237 -10.55 -4.32 23.33
CA GLU A 237 -11.72 -4.58 24.17
C GLU A 237 -12.27 -5.99 23.90
N VAL A 238 -12.38 -6.38 22.63
CA VAL A 238 -12.82 -7.73 22.24
C VAL A 238 -11.75 -8.79 22.52
N VAL A 239 -10.49 -8.52 22.20
CA VAL A 239 -9.38 -9.49 22.38
C VAL A 239 -9.16 -9.81 23.87
N LEU A 240 -9.19 -8.79 24.72
CA LEU A 240 -8.94 -8.94 26.16
C LEU A 240 -10.22 -9.20 26.96
N ASP A 241 -11.41 -9.09 26.36
CA ASP A 241 -12.73 -9.17 27.01
C ASP A 241 -12.82 -8.19 28.19
N LYS A 242 -12.56 -6.91 27.89
CA LYS A 242 -12.45 -5.83 28.88
C LYS A 242 -13.11 -4.55 28.40
N GLU A 243 -13.56 -3.74 29.36
CA GLU A 243 -14.09 -2.40 29.09
C GLU A 243 -12.99 -1.43 28.64
N LYS A 244 -13.35 -0.48 27.78
CA LYS A 244 -12.47 0.57 27.23
C LYS A 244 -11.51 1.21 28.24
N TYR A 245 -12.00 1.62 29.41
CA TYR A 245 -11.16 2.28 30.43
C TYR A 245 -10.02 1.36 30.92
N GLN A 246 -10.30 0.08 31.14
CA GLN A 246 -9.29 -0.89 31.57
C GLN A 246 -8.26 -1.13 30.46
N VAL A 247 -8.71 -1.19 29.20
CA VAL A 247 -7.83 -1.31 28.04
C VAL A 247 -6.92 -0.09 27.91
N GLU A 248 -7.44 1.13 28.06
CA GLU A 248 -6.66 2.36 28.02
C GLU A 248 -5.62 2.44 29.16
N GLU A 249 -5.95 1.92 30.35
CA GLU A 249 -4.99 1.80 31.46
C GLU A 249 -3.87 0.80 31.13
N ILE A 250 -4.21 -0.37 30.59
CA ILE A 250 -3.24 -1.38 30.14
C ILE A 250 -2.32 -0.79 29.08
N LEU A 251 -2.88 -0.14 28.06
CA LEU A 251 -2.13 0.48 26.98
C LEU A 251 -1.22 1.60 27.49
N THR A 252 -1.68 2.41 28.44
CA THR A 252 -0.86 3.47 29.05
C THR A 252 0.35 2.88 29.78
N ASN A 253 0.16 1.79 30.53
CA ASN A 253 1.26 1.12 31.22
C ASN A 253 2.28 0.50 30.25
N LEU A 254 1.80 -0.21 29.22
CA LEU A 254 2.67 -0.81 28.20
C LEU A 254 3.43 0.25 27.39
N LYS A 255 2.76 1.37 27.08
CA LYS A 255 3.37 2.55 26.43
C LYS A 255 4.49 3.12 27.29
N ASN A 256 4.27 3.32 28.58
CA ASN A 256 5.29 3.86 29.49
C ASN A 256 6.52 2.95 29.58
N LYS A 257 6.36 1.65 29.31
CA LYS A 257 7.45 0.67 29.23
C LYS A 257 8.12 0.56 27.85
N SER A 258 7.75 1.43 26.89
CA SER A 258 8.25 1.43 25.51
C SER A 258 8.04 0.10 24.76
N LEU A 259 7.02 -0.68 25.17
CA LEU A 259 6.67 -1.96 24.54
C LEU A 259 5.70 -1.79 23.37
N ILE A 260 4.93 -0.70 23.37
CA ILE A 260 4.00 -0.35 22.30
C ILE A 260 4.20 1.11 21.87
N VAL A 261 3.90 1.39 20.62
CA VAL A 261 3.86 2.73 20.03
C VAL A 261 2.42 3.16 19.87
N TYR A 262 2.15 4.46 19.92
CA TYR A 262 0.81 5.01 19.77
C TYR A 262 0.85 6.30 18.95
N ALA A 263 -0.21 6.53 18.18
CA ALA A 263 -0.41 7.76 17.41
C ALA A 263 -1.88 8.16 17.44
N PHE A 264 -2.18 9.46 17.47
CA PHE A 264 -3.55 9.93 17.35
C PHE A 264 -3.94 9.99 15.87
N ASN A 265 -4.95 9.21 15.48
CA ASN A 265 -5.51 9.24 14.14
C ASN A 265 -6.66 10.26 14.09
N LYS A 266 -6.49 11.29 13.24
CA LYS A 266 -7.47 12.38 13.10
C LYS A 266 -8.75 11.95 12.40
N GLU A 267 -8.70 10.99 11.49
CA GLU A 267 -9.87 10.53 10.74
C GLU A 267 -10.77 9.67 11.63
N LEU A 268 -10.16 8.79 12.41
CA LEU A 268 -10.85 7.91 13.36
C LEU A 268 -11.18 8.59 14.69
N GLN A 269 -10.69 9.82 14.92
CA GLN A 269 -10.82 10.56 16.19
C GLN A 269 -10.42 9.71 17.42
N SER A 270 -9.41 8.86 17.26
CA SER A 270 -9.01 7.88 18.26
C SER A 270 -7.49 7.65 18.23
N TYR A 271 -6.93 7.16 19.34
CA TYR A 271 -5.57 6.66 19.35
C TYR A 271 -5.50 5.29 18.68
N VAL A 272 -4.48 5.10 17.85
CA VAL A 272 -4.10 3.81 17.28
C VAL A 272 -2.78 3.37 17.88
N TYR A 273 -2.63 2.07 18.09
CA TYR A 273 -1.47 1.46 18.74
C TYR A 273 -0.80 0.50 17.77
N GLY A 274 0.52 0.44 17.81
CA GLY A 274 1.33 -0.44 16.98
C GLY A 274 2.46 -1.05 17.79
N ILE A 275 3.02 -2.14 17.29
CA ILE A 275 4.14 -2.83 17.91
C ILE A 275 5.28 -2.88 16.92
N HIS A 276 6.48 -2.63 17.43
CA HIS A 276 7.68 -2.75 16.63
C HIS A 276 7.91 -4.22 16.24
N ASP A 277 8.20 -4.49 14.97
CA ASP A 277 8.35 -5.86 14.44
C ASP A 277 9.28 -6.73 15.26
N LEU A 278 10.45 -6.23 15.69
CA LEU A 278 11.38 -6.98 16.54
C LEU A 278 10.76 -7.47 17.87
N LEU A 279 9.85 -6.70 18.46
CA LEU A 279 9.09 -7.10 19.66
C LEU A 279 8.03 -8.15 19.29
N LEU A 280 7.35 -7.96 18.16
CA LEU A 280 6.33 -8.88 17.67
C LEU A 280 6.93 -10.24 17.26
N THR A 281 8.07 -10.25 16.57
CA THR A 281 8.83 -11.46 16.22
C THR A 281 9.20 -12.21 17.48
N HIS A 282 9.69 -11.53 18.52
CA HIS A 282 10.02 -12.17 19.80
C HIS A 282 8.78 -12.78 20.48
N LEU A 283 7.64 -12.10 20.45
CA LEU A 283 6.38 -12.66 20.96
C LEU A 283 5.91 -13.89 20.18
N LYS A 284 6.16 -13.92 18.87
CA LYS A 284 5.83 -15.06 17.99
C LYS A 284 6.81 -16.23 18.12
N GLU A 285 7.95 -16.06 18.79
CA GLU A 285 8.86 -17.16 19.14
C GLU A 285 8.28 -18.08 20.25
N GLU A 286 7.15 -17.70 20.88
CA GLU A 286 6.41 -18.54 21.83
C GLU A 286 5.84 -19.82 21.19
N SER A 287 5.30 -20.72 22.02
CA SER A 287 4.84 -22.02 21.53
C SER A 287 3.67 -21.89 20.54
N LYS A 288 3.78 -22.56 19.38
CA LYS A 288 2.72 -22.52 18.35
C LYS A 288 1.36 -22.98 18.87
N GLU A 289 1.34 -23.92 19.82
CA GLU A 289 0.10 -24.43 20.42
C GLU A 289 -0.64 -23.38 21.25
N GLU A 290 0.09 -22.51 21.96
CA GLU A 290 -0.52 -21.40 22.70
C GLU A 290 -1.10 -20.35 21.75
N LEU A 291 -0.39 -20.04 20.66
CA LEU A 291 -0.87 -19.08 19.65
C LEU A 291 -2.17 -19.56 18.98
N ILE A 292 -2.26 -20.85 18.62
CA ILE A 292 -3.49 -21.43 18.05
C ILE A 292 -4.68 -21.22 19.01
N LYS A 293 -4.50 -21.47 20.31
CA LYS A 293 -5.55 -21.28 21.33
C LYS A 293 -5.94 -19.81 21.48
N LEU A 294 -4.97 -18.90 21.42
CA LEU A 294 -5.24 -17.46 21.50
C LEU A 294 -6.02 -16.96 20.27
N HIS A 295 -5.69 -17.44 19.06
CA HIS A 295 -6.47 -17.12 17.85
C HIS A 295 -7.91 -17.66 17.92
N ASP A 296 -8.11 -18.89 18.40
CA ASP A 296 -9.47 -19.45 18.58
C ASP A 296 -10.27 -18.66 19.64
N LYS A 297 -9.62 -18.25 20.74
CA LYS A 297 -10.23 -17.38 21.75
C LYS A 297 -10.65 -16.04 21.17
N LEU A 298 -9.79 -15.40 20.37
CA LEU A 298 -10.09 -14.13 19.68
C LEU A 298 -11.34 -14.27 18.82
N ILE A 299 -11.41 -15.30 17.98
CA ILE A 299 -12.56 -15.53 17.09
C ILE A 299 -13.84 -15.76 17.90
N THR A 300 -13.73 -16.53 18.98
CA THR A 300 -14.85 -16.80 19.89
C THR A 300 -15.35 -15.52 20.56
N ASN A 301 -14.46 -14.62 20.97
CA ASN A 301 -14.85 -13.34 21.55
C ASN A 301 -15.57 -12.46 20.52
N TYR A 302 -15.04 -12.32 19.30
CA TYR A 302 -15.74 -11.60 18.23
C TYR A 302 -17.13 -12.16 17.95
N LEU A 303 -17.27 -13.48 17.90
CA LEU A 303 -18.56 -14.13 17.73
C LEU A 303 -19.51 -13.87 18.90
N ARG A 304 -19.04 -13.89 20.15
CA ARG A 304 -19.87 -13.53 21.32
C ARG A 304 -20.42 -12.11 21.22
N HIS A 305 -19.60 -11.15 20.79
CA HIS A 305 -20.02 -9.77 20.58
C HIS A 305 -20.97 -9.59 19.38
N SER A 306 -21.04 -10.58 18.49
CA SER A 306 -21.79 -10.52 17.22
C SER A 306 -22.93 -11.53 17.18
N ASN A 307 -23.48 -11.94 18.34
CA ASN A 307 -24.55 -12.93 18.45
C ASN A 307 -24.26 -14.27 17.74
N TYR A 308 -22.99 -14.66 17.68
CA TYR A 308 -22.47 -15.83 16.96
C TYR A 308 -22.72 -15.81 15.45
N ASP A 309 -22.89 -14.63 14.87
CA ASP A 309 -23.04 -14.41 13.43
C ASP A 309 -21.84 -13.62 12.88
N PHE A 310 -21.12 -14.22 11.91
CA PHE A 310 -20.00 -13.56 11.25
C PHE A 310 -20.44 -12.33 10.44
N ALA A 311 -21.69 -12.28 9.97
CA ALA A 311 -22.20 -11.12 9.25
C ALA A 311 -22.40 -9.88 10.16
N GLN A 312 -22.49 -10.08 11.48
CA GLN A 312 -22.73 -9.02 12.47
C GLN A 312 -21.43 -8.57 13.17
N LEU A 313 -20.26 -8.91 12.63
CA LEU A 313 -18.98 -8.47 13.17
C LEU A 313 -18.89 -6.94 13.26
N PRO A 314 -18.23 -6.40 14.30
CA PRO A 314 -18.07 -4.97 14.44
C PRO A 314 -17.20 -4.41 13.32
N ASN A 315 -17.55 -3.21 12.82
CA ASN A 315 -16.69 -2.48 11.89
C ASN A 315 -15.63 -1.68 12.67
N ASP A 316 -14.65 -2.40 13.22
CA ASP A 316 -13.54 -1.88 14.02
C ASP A 316 -12.28 -1.56 13.20
N ASN A 317 -12.42 -1.56 11.87
CA ASN A 317 -11.33 -1.39 10.90
C ASN A 317 -10.21 -2.44 11.01
N TYR A 318 -10.51 -3.62 11.58
CA TYR A 318 -9.56 -4.70 11.77
C TYR A 318 -10.14 -6.06 11.38
N ILE A 319 -11.23 -6.50 12.03
CA ILE A 319 -11.64 -7.91 11.97
C ILE A 319 -12.06 -8.32 10.56
N PHE A 320 -12.77 -7.47 9.82
CA PHE A 320 -13.17 -7.79 8.44
C PHE A 320 -11.98 -8.01 7.51
N THR A 321 -10.87 -7.31 7.71
CA THR A 321 -9.63 -7.47 6.94
C THR A 321 -8.88 -8.75 7.34
N TYR A 322 -8.80 -9.06 8.64
CA TYR A 322 -7.90 -10.10 9.16
C TYR A 322 -8.60 -11.38 9.64
N ILE A 323 -9.92 -11.51 9.52
CA ILE A 323 -10.65 -12.71 9.96
C ILE A 323 -10.14 -13.98 9.27
N GLY A 324 -9.84 -13.93 7.97
CA GLY A 324 -9.26 -15.06 7.23
C GLY A 324 -7.88 -15.48 7.77
N TYR A 325 -7.06 -14.51 8.20
CA TYR A 325 -5.77 -14.78 8.83
C TYR A 325 -5.95 -15.51 10.16
N HIS A 326 -6.83 -15.00 11.03
CA HIS A 326 -7.09 -15.63 12.33
C HIS A 326 -7.70 -17.01 12.21
N LEU A 327 -8.62 -17.24 11.27
CA LEU A 327 -9.20 -18.57 11.03
C LEU A 327 -8.15 -19.60 10.62
N LEU A 328 -7.19 -19.19 9.79
CA LEU A 328 -6.11 -20.04 9.34
C LEU A 328 -5.18 -20.41 10.52
N GLU A 329 -4.74 -19.41 11.29
CA GLU A 329 -3.85 -19.63 12.43
C GLU A 329 -4.54 -20.40 13.57
N ALA A 330 -5.85 -20.26 13.74
CA ALA A 330 -6.66 -21.06 14.68
C ALA A 330 -6.95 -22.48 14.17
N GLN A 331 -6.56 -22.83 12.94
CA GLN A 331 -6.90 -24.10 12.27
C GLN A 331 -8.41 -24.37 12.14
N ARG A 332 -9.24 -23.31 12.10
CA ARG A 332 -10.70 -23.40 11.92
C ARG A 332 -11.07 -23.47 10.44
N LEU A 333 -10.59 -24.51 9.76
CA LEU A 333 -10.68 -24.63 8.30
C LEU A 333 -12.13 -24.74 7.80
N GLU A 334 -13.04 -25.31 8.60
CA GLU A 334 -14.44 -25.48 8.22
C GLU A 334 -15.18 -24.15 8.07
N ASP A 335 -14.78 -23.15 8.84
CA ASP A 335 -15.49 -21.87 8.89
C ASP A 335 -15.22 -21.02 7.64
N PHE A 336 -14.13 -21.26 6.90
CA PHE A 336 -13.88 -20.61 5.60
C PHE A 336 -15.05 -20.82 4.63
N SER A 337 -15.51 -22.07 4.48
CA SER A 337 -16.64 -22.38 3.60
C SER A 337 -17.96 -21.80 4.10
N LYS A 338 -18.11 -21.58 5.41
CA LYS A 338 -19.32 -20.98 5.99
C LYS A 338 -19.37 -19.48 5.74
N ILE A 339 -18.26 -18.77 5.94
CA ILE A 339 -18.24 -17.31 5.82
C ILE A 339 -18.16 -16.85 4.35
N TYR A 340 -17.30 -17.47 3.53
CA TYR A 340 -17.05 -16.98 2.15
C TYR A 340 -18.10 -17.43 1.13
N PHE A 341 -19.09 -18.23 1.57
CA PHE A 341 -20.31 -18.52 0.80
C PHE A 341 -21.58 -17.95 1.44
N ASP A 342 -21.46 -17.22 2.55
CA ASP A 342 -22.58 -16.49 3.15
C ASP A 342 -22.67 -15.08 2.56
N LEU A 343 -23.79 -14.79 1.90
CA LEU A 343 -24.04 -13.49 1.30
C LEU A 343 -24.14 -12.37 2.35
N ASN A 344 -24.62 -12.65 3.56
CA ASN A 344 -24.70 -11.61 4.59
C ASN A 344 -23.29 -11.18 5.04
N PHE A 345 -22.40 -12.14 5.28
CA PHE A 345 -21.00 -11.86 5.59
C PHE A 345 -20.29 -11.12 4.45
N ILE A 346 -20.47 -11.58 3.20
CA ILE A 346 -19.90 -10.92 2.02
C ILE A 346 -20.37 -9.47 1.93
N GLY A 347 -21.66 -9.22 2.13
CA GLY A 347 -22.23 -7.87 2.11
C GLY A 347 -21.64 -6.98 3.20
N ALA A 348 -21.54 -7.48 4.43
CA ALA A 348 -20.95 -6.75 5.56
C ALA A 348 -19.47 -6.43 5.30
N LYS A 349 -18.70 -7.42 4.83
CA LYS A 349 -17.29 -7.25 4.50
C LYS A 349 -17.06 -6.24 3.38
N ILE A 350 -17.82 -6.31 2.27
CA ILE A 350 -17.73 -5.33 1.18
C ILE A 350 -18.06 -3.92 1.69
N LYS A 351 -19.06 -3.76 2.56
CA LYS A 351 -19.40 -2.46 3.15
C LYS A 351 -18.29 -1.91 4.05
N ALA A 352 -17.57 -2.77 4.77
CA ALA A 352 -16.50 -2.38 5.67
C ALA A 352 -15.17 -2.06 4.94
N VAL A 353 -14.67 -2.97 4.09
CA VAL A 353 -13.31 -2.91 3.53
C VAL A 353 -13.27 -2.80 2.00
N GLY A 354 -14.41 -2.96 1.34
CA GLY A 354 -14.50 -2.91 -0.12
C GLY A 354 -14.19 -4.25 -0.80
N ILE A 355 -14.23 -4.23 -2.13
CA ILE A 355 -14.24 -5.44 -2.97
C ILE A 355 -12.84 -6.05 -3.12
N ALA A 356 -11.82 -5.19 -3.22
CA ALA A 356 -10.47 -5.61 -3.53
C ALA A 356 -9.92 -6.56 -2.46
N ASP A 357 -10.23 -6.29 -1.19
CA ASP A 357 -9.88 -7.11 -0.05
C ASP A 357 -10.53 -8.50 -0.14
N LEU A 358 -11.86 -8.55 -0.35
CA LEU A 358 -12.58 -9.82 -0.49
C LEU A 358 -12.10 -10.68 -1.68
N ILE A 359 -11.81 -10.05 -2.83
CA ILE A 359 -11.24 -10.77 -3.98
C ILE A 359 -9.83 -11.30 -3.64
N GLY A 360 -9.05 -10.52 -2.88
CA GLY A 360 -7.76 -10.96 -2.34
C GLY A 360 -7.91 -12.22 -1.49
N ASP A 361 -8.90 -12.24 -0.60
CA ASP A 361 -9.19 -13.38 0.26
C ASP A 361 -9.67 -14.62 -0.50
N PHE A 362 -10.55 -14.46 -1.50
CA PHE A 362 -10.96 -15.57 -2.36
C PHE A 362 -9.75 -16.25 -3.02
N LYS A 363 -8.75 -15.47 -3.46
CA LYS A 363 -7.52 -16.02 -4.04
C LYS A 363 -6.60 -16.63 -2.99
N ARG A 364 -6.37 -15.92 -1.87
CA ARG A 364 -5.43 -16.34 -0.82
C ARG A 364 -5.90 -17.61 -0.11
N TYR A 365 -7.21 -17.71 0.15
CA TYR A 365 -7.81 -18.79 0.92
C TYR A 365 -8.60 -19.78 0.06
N GLN A 366 -8.49 -19.72 -1.28
CA GLN A 366 -9.20 -20.59 -2.23
C GLN A 366 -9.20 -22.05 -1.78
N LYS A 367 -8.03 -22.60 -1.49
CA LYS A 367 -7.85 -24.00 -1.07
C LYS A 367 -8.69 -24.38 0.16
N TYR A 368 -8.84 -23.46 1.12
CA TYR A 368 -9.58 -23.70 2.36
C TYR A 368 -11.09 -23.51 2.15
N ILE A 369 -11.48 -22.53 1.35
CA ILE A 369 -12.88 -22.27 0.97
C ILE A 369 -13.45 -23.47 0.20
N THR A 370 -12.68 -24.04 -0.73
CA THR A 370 -13.09 -25.15 -1.59
C THR A 370 -12.77 -26.53 -1.01
N LYS A 371 -12.35 -26.61 0.27
CA LYS A 371 -12.03 -27.88 0.96
C LYS A 371 -11.04 -28.77 0.17
N ASN A 372 -9.92 -28.20 -0.24
CA ASN A 372 -8.90 -28.80 -1.11
C ASN A 372 -9.36 -29.01 -2.56
N ASN A 373 -9.89 -27.94 -3.18
CA ASN A 373 -10.22 -27.89 -4.61
C ASN A 373 -11.30 -28.89 -5.02
N ASP A 374 -12.37 -28.97 -4.22
CA ASP A 374 -13.59 -29.64 -4.63
C ASP A 374 -14.19 -28.94 -5.87
N PRO A 375 -14.44 -29.66 -6.98
CA PRO A 375 -14.90 -29.05 -8.23
C PRO A 375 -16.24 -28.30 -8.12
N GLU A 376 -17.16 -28.73 -7.25
CA GLU A 376 -18.44 -28.05 -7.07
C GLU A 376 -18.26 -26.74 -6.31
N LEU A 377 -17.42 -26.75 -5.27
CA LEU A 377 -17.11 -25.55 -4.49
C LEU A 377 -16.23 -24.57 -5.27
N GLU A 378 -15.36 -25.04 -6.17
CA GLU A 378 -14.61 -24.18 -7.08
C GLU A 378 -15.55 -23.43 -8.02
N LYS A 379 -16.47 -24.14 -8.66
CA LYS A 379 -17.50 -23.50 -9.50
C LYS A 379 -18.35 -22.51 -8.70
N LYS A 380 -18.72 -22.86 -7.47
CA LYS A 380 -19.44 -21.95 -6.57
C LYS A 380 -18.62 -20.70 -6.26
N LEU A 381 -17.32 -20.83 -6.01
CA LEU A 381 -16.43 -19.70 -5.74
C LEU A 381 -16.27 -18.80 -6.98
N GLU A 382 -16.21 -19.38 -8.17
CA GLU A 382 -16.18 -18.63 -9.44
C GLU A 382 -17.45 -17.79 -9.63
N ASP A 383 -18.64 -18.38 -9.43
CA ASP A 383 -19.93 -17.69 -9.49
C ASP A 383 -19.97 -16.51 -8.49
N PHE A 384 -19.55 -16.75 -7.24
CA PHE A 384 -19.50 -15.72 -6.20
C PHE A 384 -18.49 -14.61 -6.54
N SER A 385 -17.32 -14.96 -7.07
CA SER A 385 -16.30 -14.00 -7.52
C SER A 385 -16.83 -13.11 -8.65
N ALA A 386 -17.52 -13.70 -9.64
CA ALA A 386 -18.14 -12.96 -10.74
C ALA A 386 -19.26 -12.01 -10.25
N PHE A 387 -20.08 -12.47 -9.31
CA PHE A 387 -21.11 -11.64 -8.66
C PHE A 387 -20.50 -10.46 -7.90
N VAL A 388 -19.47 -10.70 -7.09
CA VAL A 388 -18.76 -9.65 -6.33
C VAL A 388 -18.09 -8.64 -7.26
N GLN A 389 -17.51 -9.08 -8.38
CA GLN A 389 -16.91 -8.17 -9.38
C GLN A 389 -17.92 -7.29 -10.11
N SER A 390 -19.13 -7.81 -10.36
CA SER A 390 -20.19 -7.09 -11.08
C SER A 390 -20.99 -6.16 -10.17
N TYR A 391 -21.40 -6.61 -8.97
CA TYR A 391 -22.28 -5.85 -8.07
C TYR A 391 -21.55 -5.23 -6.86
N GLY A 392 -20.34 -5.69 -6.52
CA GLY A 392 -19.62 -5.25 -5.32
C GLY A 392 -19.35 -3.75 -5.24
N GLN A 393 -19.18 -3.06 -6.39
CA GLN A 393 -18.92 -1.61 -6.40
C GLN A 393 -20.15 -0.83 -5.94
N ASN A 394 -21.34 -1.26 -6.35
CA ASN A 394 -22.59 -0.67 -5.93
C ASN A 394 -22.84 -0.94 -4.44
N LEU A 395 -22.53 -2.15 -3.96
CA LEU A 395 -22.66 -2.53 -2.54
C LEU A 395 -21.76 -1.68 -1.63
N HIS A 396 -20.52 -1.40 -2.04
CA HIS A 396 -19.60 -0.56 -1.27
C HIS A 396 -20.01 0.93 -1.33
N ARG A 397 -20.43 1.41 -2.50
CA ARG A 397 -20.77 2.83 -2.71
C ARG A 397 -22.11 3.23 -2.10
N TYR A 398 -23.08 2.32 -2.10
CA TYR A 398 -24.44 2.58 -1.63
C TYR A 398 -24.77 1.64 -0.47
N PRO A 399 -24.60 2.09 0.80
CA PRO A 399 -24.71 1.25 1.99
C PRO A 399 -26.08 0.57 2.17
N ASN A 400 -27.13 1.19 1.61
CA ASN A 400 -28.51 0.68 1.67
C ASN A 400 -28.82 -0.38 0.61
N THR A 401 -27.85 -0.75 -0.23
CA THR A 401 -28.04 -1.83 -1.21
C THR A 401 -28.12 -3.16 -0.49
N ASP A 402 -29.17 -3.91 -0.80
CA ASP A 402 -29.42 -5.25 -0.28
C ASP A 402 -28.74 -6.29 -1.17
N ILE A 403 -27.78 -7.03 -0.60
CA ILE A 403 -27.01 -8.04 -1.32
C ILE A 403 -27.87 -9.25 -1.72
N ILE A 404 -28.88 -9.60 -0.94
CA ILE A 404 -29.80 -10.70 -1.21
C ILE A 404 -30.67 -10.34 -2.42
N GLN A 405 -31.19 -9.11 -2.47
CA GLN A 405 -31.92 -8.63 -3.64
C GLN A 405 -31.04 -8.60 -4.91
N CYS A 406 -29.77 -8.25 -4.81
CA CYS A 406 -28.82 -8.35 -5.94
C CYS A 406 -28.54 -9.80 -6.34
N GLY A 407 -28.45 -10.73 -5.37
CA GLY A 407 -28.28 -12.16 -5.62
C GLY A 407 -29.48 -12.79 -6.34
N LEU A 408 -30.70 -12.36 -6.02
CA LEU A 408 -31.93 -12.79 -6.68
C LEU A 408 -32.06 -12.33 -8.14
N GLN A 409 -31.23 -11.38 -8.59
CA GLN A 409 -31.16 -10.92 -9.98
C GLN A 409 -30.18 -11.77 -10.83
N GLN A 410 -29.44 -12.70 -10.23
CA GLN A 410 -28.57 -13.62 -10.97
C GLN A 410 -29.36 -14.69 -11.74
N GLU A 411 -28.70 -15.36 -12.68
CA GLU A 411 -29.29 -16.51 -13.37
C GLU A 411 -29.68 -17.61 -12.38
N GLN A 412 -30.82 -18.27 -12.59
CA GLN A 412 -31.32 -19.32 -11.69
C GLN A 412 -30.38 -20.54 -11.57
N SER A 413 -29.52 -20.73 -12.56
CA SER A 413 -28.46 -21.74 -12.60
C SER A 413 -27.27 -21.41 -11.69
N SER A 414 -27.10 -20.13 -11.30
CA SER A 414 -25.99 -19.67 -10.47
C SER A 414 -26.15 -20.12 -9.01
N GLN A 415 -25.04 -20.50 -8.39
CA GLN A 415 -25.00 -20.83 -6.97
C GLN A 415 -25.31 -19.62 -6.08
N VAL A 416 -25.07 -18.40 -6.57
CA VAL A 416 -25.39 -17.14 -5.86
C VAL A 416 -26.90 -16.95 -5.76
N TYR A 417 -27.63 -17.22 -6.85
CA TYR A 417 -29.09 -17.13 -6.86
C TYR A 417 -29.72 -18.09 -5.85
N GLN A 418 -29.25 -19.33 -5.82
CA GLN A 418 -29.76 -20.34 -4.88
C GLN A 418 -29.49 -19.94 -3.42
N ALA A 419 -28.28 -19.46 -3.12
CA ALA A 419 -27.95 -18.95 -1.77
C ALA A 419 -28.81 -17.75 -1.37
N ALA A 420 -29.05 -16.80 -2.29
CA ALA A 420 -29.90 -15.65 -2.04
C ALA A 420 -31.36 -16.07 -1.82
N LEU A 421 -31.86 -17.04 -2.60
CA LEU A 421 -33.21 -17.56 -2.46
C LEU A 421 -33.43 -18.25 -1.11
N GLU A 422 -32.48 -19.04 -0.64
CA GLU A 422 -32.55 -19.67 0.69
C GLU A 422 -32.63 -18.66 1.83
N ILE A 423 -31.83 -17.58 1.76
CA ILE A 423 -31.85 -16.50 2.76
C ILE A 423 -33.16 -15.73 2.68
N ALA A 424 -33.60 -15.37 1.47
CA ALA A 424 -34.85 -14.65 1.24
C ALA A 424 -36.07 -15.43 1.75
N GLN A 425 -36.10 -16.76 1.57
CA GLN A 425 -37.17 -17.61 2.09
C GLN A 425 -37.20 -17.65 3.62
N LYS A 426 -36.03 -17.66 4.28
CA LYS A 426 -35.95 -17.60 5.75
C LYS A 426 -36.45 -16.27 6.31
N GLN A 427 -36.27 -15.18 5.57
CA GLN A 427 -36.65 -13.81 5.96
C GLN A 427 -38.01 -13.36 5.38
N CYS A 428 -38.80 -14.29 4.83
CA CYS A 428 -40.03 -13.99 4.11
C CYS A 428 -41.10 -13.22 4.89
N ASN A 429 -41.03 -13.21 6.23
CA ASN A 429 -41.96 -12.50 7.11
C ASN A 429 -41.51 -11.06 7.44
N GLU A 430 -40.25 -10.72 7.20
CA GLU A 430 -39.65 -9.44 7.59
C GLU A 430 -39.38 -8.53 6.38
N VAL A 431 -38.97 -9.11 5.26
CA VAL A 431 -38.53 -8.37 4.07
C VAL A 431 -39.23 -8.91 2.82
N LEU A 432 -39.74 -7.99 1.99
CA LEU A 432 -40.33 -8.32 0.69
C LEU A 432 -39.26 -8.23 -0.40
N TYR A 433 -38.86 -9.39 -0.92
CA TYR A 433 -37.94 -9.48 -2.04
C TYR A 433 -38.68 -9.51 -3.38
N LEU A 434 -38.11 -8.83 -4.38
CA LEU A 434 -38.62 -8.81 -5.74
C LEU A 434 -37.97 -9.91 -6.56
N GLN A 435 -38.77 -10.83 -7.07
CA GLN A 435 -38.33 -11.84 -8.04
C GLN A 435 -38.76 -11.43 -9.44
N THR A 436 -37.82 -10.98 -10.24
CA THR A 436 -38.04 -10.67 -11.66
C THR A 436 -37.94 -11.97 -12.46
N GLN A 437 -39.06 -12.48 -12.98
CA GLN A 437 -39.06 -13.55 -13.96
C GLN A 437 -38.55 -12.98 -15.30
N PHE A 438 -37.23 -12.93 -15.48
CA PHE A 438 -36.66 -12.62 -16.78
C PHE A 438 -36.88 -13.83 -17.69
N PHE A 439 -37.89 -13.74 -18.55
CA PHE A 439 -37.99 -14.60 -19.73
C PHE A 439 -36.71 -14.40 -20.54
N GLY A 440 -36.01 -15.51 -20.79
CA GLY A 440 -34.64 -15.52 -21.26
C GLY A 440 -34.33 -14.49 -22.33
N GLN A 441 -33.32 -13.68 -22.08
CA GLN A 441 -32.47 -13.06 -23.08
C GLN A 441 -31.26 -12.51 -22.34
N ASN A 442 -30.09 -13.03 -22.72
CA ASN A 442 -28.75 -12.53 -22.44
C ASN A 442 -28.74 -11.22 -21.64
N LEU A 443 -28.52 -11.32 -20.33
CA LEU A 443 -27.98 -10.20 -19.57
C LEU A 443 -26.63 -9.89 -20.22
N TYR A 444 -26.60 -8.98 -21.19
CA TYR A 444 -25.35 -8.38 -21.63
C TYR A 444 -24.78 -7.75 -20.36
N ALA A 445 -23.75 -8.38 -19.79
CA ALA A 445 -23.00 -7.82 -18.68
C ALA A 445 -22.67 -6.38 -19.05
N THR A 446 -23.39 -5.43 -18.45
CA THR A 446 -23.30 -4.03 -18.85
C THR A 446 -22.13 -3.46 -18.08
N TYR A 447 -20.94 -3.53 -18.68
CA TYR A 447 -19.73 -3.01 -18.07
C TYR A 447 -19.76 -1.48 -18.10
N THR A 448 -19.89 -0.87 -16.92
CA THR A 448 -19.86 0.59 -16.77
C THR A 448 -18.46 1.02 -16.34
N LEU A 449 -17.87 1.95 -17.09
CA LEU A 449 -16.63 2.65 -16.74
C LEU A 449 -17.00 3.98 -16.07
N ASP A 450 -16.85 4.04 -14.75
CA ASP A 450 -17.08 5.25 -13.97
C ASP A 450 -15.93 6.24 -14.19
N LEU A 451 -16.21 7.26 -15.00
CA LEU A 451 -15.26 8.33 -15.31
C LEU A 451 -15.63 9.59 -14.51
N THR A 452 -14.61 10.23 -13.93
CA THR A 452 -14.76 11.45 -13.12
C THR A 452 -14.98 12.70 -13.96
N GLU A 453 -14.76 12.61 -15.27
CA GLU A 453 -14.79 13.73 -16.21
C GLU A 453 -15.96 13.56 -17.17
N ASP A 454 -16.50 14.67 -17.65
CA ASP A 454 -17.61 14.66 -18.61
C ASP A 454 -17.19 14.02 -19.93
N VAL A 455 -17.75 12.85 -20.19
CA VAL A 455 -17.50 12.07 -21.40
C VAL A 455 -18.30 12.66 -22.54
N CYS A 456 -17.60 13.07 -23.59
CA CYS A 456 -18.20 13.74 -24.74
C CYS A 456 -18.18 12.88 -26.01
N ALA A 457 -17.17 12.02 -26.16
CA ALA A 457 -17.05 11.10 -27.28
C ALA A 457 -16.39 9.79 -26.83
N VAL A 458 -16.79 8.65 -27.42
CA VAL A 458 -16.18 7.34 -27.15
C VAL A 458 -16.06 6.52 -28.42
N CYS A 459 -15.02 5.69 -28.53
CA CYS A 459 -14.94 4.63 -29.53
C CYS A 459 -14.07 3.47 -29.03
N PHE A 460 -14.30 2.26 -29.55
CA PHE A 460 -13.34 1.17 -29.36
C PHE A 460 -12.04 1.49 -30.10
N ALA A 461 -10.91 1.07 -29.52
CA ALA A 461 -9.65 0.95 -30.23
C ALA A 461 -9.68 -0.30 -31.14
N HIS A 462 -8.52 -0.79 -31.56
CA HIS A 462 -8.44 -2.00 -32.39
C HIS A 462 -8.87 -3.28 -31.66
N ASP A 463 -8.70 -3.31 -30.34
CA ASP A 463 -9.13 -4.41 -29.50
C ASP A 463 -10.43 -4.03 -28.77
N VAL A 464 -11.34 -5.01 -28.63
CA VAL A 464 -12.57 -4.88 -27.81
C VAL A 464 -12.25 -4.48 -26.37
N ASN A 465 -11.00 -4.73 -25.96
CA ASN A 465 -10.54 -4.47 -24.60
C ASN A 465 -10.15 -3.02 -24.34
N ASN A 466 -9.94 -2.24 -25.39
CA ASN A 466 -9.37 -0.90 -25.30
C ASN A 466 -10.38 0.14 -25.81
N ILE A 467 -10.64 1.16 -24.99
CA ILE A 467 -11.65 2.19 -25.28
C ILE A 467 -10.98 3.56 -25.26
N LEU A 468 -11.21 4.35 -26.31
CA LEU A 468 -10.86 5.77 -26.34
C LEU A 468 -12.04 6.60 -25.83
N VAL A 469 -11.73 7.53 -24.93
CA VAL A 469 -12.70 8.41 -24.27
C VAL A 469 -12.25 9.86 -24.41
N GLY A 470 -12.99 10.66 -25.16
CA GLY A 470 -12.80 12.10 -25.31
C GLY A 470 -13.59 12.88 -24.27
N THR A 471 -12.96 13.87 -23.66
CA THR A 471 -13.53 14.65 -22.53
C THR A 471 -13.95 16.06 -22.94
N SER A 472 -14.71 16.72 -22.07
CA SER A 472 -15.13 18.12 -22.25
C SER A 472 -13.96 19.11 -22.23
N HIS A 473 -12.81 18.71 -21.68
CA HIS A 473 -11.61 19.54 -21.57
C HIS A 473 -10.58 19.28 -22.68
N GLY A 474 -10.91 18.49 -23.71
CA GLY A 474 -10.02 18.22 -24.84
C GLY A 474 -8.95 17.15 -24.58
N GLU A 475 -9.06 16.41 -23.47
CA GLU A 475 -8.25 15.20 -23.27
C GLU A 475 -8.90 14.01 -23.96
N ILE A 476 -8.07 13.10 -24.48
CA ILE A 476 -8.52 11.82 -25.02
C ILE A 476 -7.79 10.71 -24.26
N ASN A 477 -8.52 9.77 -23.69
CA ASN A 477 -8.01 8.79 -22.75
C ASN A 477 -8.18 7.38 -23.31
N LEU A 478 -7.10 6.61 -23.36
CA LEU A 478 -7.16 5.17 -23.66
C LEU A 478 -7.35 4.40 -22.36
N TRP A 479 -8.38 3.58 -22.29
CA TRP A 479 -8.78 2.77 -21.14
C TRP A 479 -8.78 1.29 -21.50
N GLU A 480 -8.31 0.46 -20.57
CA GLU A 480 -8.49 -0.98 -20.62
C GLU A 480 -9.70 -1.37 -19.78
N TYR A 481 -10.70 -1.97 -20.42
CA TYR A 481 -11.99 -2.27 -19.78
C TYR A 481 -11.89 -3.36 -18.68
N THR A 482 -11.08 -4.42 -18.88
CA THR A 482 -11.00 -5.59 -17.98
C THR A 482 -10.55 -5.19 -16.58
N TYR A 483 -9.53 -4.33 -16.52
CA TYR A 483 -8.91 -3.90 -15.26
C TYR A 483 -9.35 -2.50 -14.84
N LYS A 484 -10.33 -1.91 -15.54
CA LYS A 484 -10.82 -0.53 -15.35
C LYS A 484 -9.67 0.45 -15.16
N SER A 485 -8.64 0.35 -16.02
CA SER A 485 -7.39 1.07 -15.86
C SER A 485 -7.17 2.05 -17.00
N LYS A 486 -6.67 3.25 -16.67
CA LYS A 486 -6.31 4.27 -17.66
C LYS A 486 -4.91 3.96 -18.18
N LEU A 487 -4.80 3.57 -19.45
CA LEU A 487 -3.53 3.22 -20.10
C LEU A 487 -2.76 4.47 -20.55
N LYS A 488 -3.44 5.40 -21.24
CA LYS A 488 -2.80 6.55 -21.88
C LYS A 488 -3.71 7.79 -21.90
N THR A 489 -3.10 8.97 -21.93
CA THR A 489 -3.78 10.26 -22.10
C THR A 489 -3.14 10.98 -23.29
N PHE A 490 -3.93 11.32 -24.29
CA PHE A 490 -3.56 12.14 -25.42
C PHE A 490 -4.02 13.57 -25.16
N ARG A 491 -3.06 14.48 -25.02
CA ARG A 491 -3.30 15.90 -24.77
C ARG A 491 -2.96 16.71 -26.00
N GLY A 492 -3.85 17.60 -26.39
CA GLY A 492 -3.54 18.56 -27.44
C GLY A 492 -4.74 19.36 -27.95
N HIS A 493 -5.97 18.86 -27.82
CA HIS A 493 -7.14 19.71 -28.03
C HIS A 493 -7.33 20.65 -26.85
N GLN A 494 -7.86 21.84 -27.13
CA GLN A 494 -8.07 22.88 -26.12
C GLN A 494 -9.54 22.98 -25.67
N ASN A 495 -10.43 22.26 -26.33
CA ASN A 495 -11.86 22.27 -26.06
C ASN A 495 -12.48 20.87 -26.22
N LYS A 496 -13.75 20.74 -25.88
CA LYS A 496 -14.53 19.51 -25.90
C LYS A 496 -14.31 18.68 -27.16
N ILE A 497 -14.06 17.39 -26.97
CA ILE A 497 -14.00 16.41 -28.06
C ILE A 497 -15.42 16.08 -28.49
N ILE A 498 -15.71 16.29 -29.77
CA ILE A 498 -17.02 16.04 -30.38
C ILE A 498 -17.10 14.60 -30.89
N GLN A 499 -16.02 14.09 -31.47
CA GLN A 499 -16.01 12.78 -32.10
C GLN A 499 -14.62 12.14 -32.08
N LEU A 500 -14.60 10.80 -31.99
CA LEU A 500 -13.42 9.96 -32.11
C LEU A 500 -13.68 8.85 -33.12
N GLN A 501 -12.68 8.52 -33.93
CA GLN A 501 -12.76 7.42 -34.88
C GLN A 501 -11.41 6.76 -35.09
N VAL A 502 -11.34 5.43 -34.93
CA VAL A 502 -10.11 4.65 -35.15
C VAL A 502 -10.05 4.21 -36.61
N SER A 503 -8.86 4.27 -37.20
CA SER A 503 -8.59 3.76 -38.55
C SER A 503 -8.43 2.25 -38.50
N GLU A 504 -9.03 1.49 -39.41
CA GLU A 504 -9.01 0.01 -39.37
C GLU A 504 -7.61 -0.60 -39.57
N ASN A 505 -6.69 0.09 -40.25
CA ASN A 505 -5.46 -0.54 -40.76
C ASN A 505 -4.13 0.05 -40.22
N ASN A 506 -4.12 1.20 -39.55
CA ASN A 506 -2.87 1.98 -39.35
C ASN A 506 -2.53 2.39 -37.90
N ASN A 507 -3.10 1.74 -36.87
CA ASN A 507 -2.82 2.06 -35.46
C ASN A 507 -2.96 3.56 -35.14
N GLN A 508 -3.93 4.22 -35.78
CA GLN A 508 -4.18 5.66 -35.70
C GLN A 508 -5.65 5.94 -35.42
N PHE A 509 -5.92 7.10 -34.82
CA PHE A 509 -7.28 7.58 -34.62
C PHE A 509 -7.42 9.08 -34.90
N LEU A 510 -8.61 9.47 -35.32
CA LEU A 510 -9.02 10.85 -35.54
C LEU A 510 -9.77 11.37 -34.32
N SER A 511 -9.57 12.63 -34.01
CA SER A 511 -10.41 13.38 -33.09
C SER A 511 -10.84 14.70 -33.69
N VAL A 512 -12.10 15.06 -33.44
CA VAL A 512 -12.68 16.36 -33.80
C VAL A 512 -13.06 17.06 -32.50
N SER A 513 -12.73 18.35 -32.38
CA SER A 513 -12.99 19.15 -31.18
C SER A 513 -13.70 20.47 -31.52
N GLU A 514 -14.39 21.03 -30.53
CA GLU A 514 -14.95 22.38 -30.57
C GLU A 514 -13.89 23.48 -30.71
N ASP A 515 -12.59 23.16 -30.59
CA ASP A 515 -11.49 24.10 -30.90
C ASP A 515 -11.33 24.35 -32.41
N GLY A 516 -12.15 23.70 -33.25
CA GLY A 516 -12.14 23.84 -34.70
C GLY A 516 -11.04 23.03 -35.39
N LEU A 517 -10.31 22.17 -34.65
CA LEU A 517 -9.26 21.34 -35.20
C LEU A 517 -9.71 19.88 -35.33
N VAL A 518 -9.18 19.23 -36.36
CA VAL A 518 -9.18 17.77 -36.49
C VAL A 518 -7.75 17.28 -36.33
N LYS A 519 -7.52 16.32 -35.43
CA LYS A 519 -6.18 15.77 -35.17
C LYS A 519 -6.13 14.28 -35.49
N VAL A 520 -5.02 13.87 -36.07
CA VAL A 520 -4.64 12.47 -36.29
C VAL A 520 -3.66 12.09 -35.18
N TRP A 521 -3.92 10.98 -34.51
CA TRP A 521 -3.14 10.45 -33.41
C TRP A 521 -2.64 9.05 -33.73
N SER A 522 -1.48 8.68 -33.21
CA SER A 522 -1.00 7.29 -33.21
C SER A 522 -1.30 6.64 -31.86
N LEU A 523 -1.80 5.40 -31.89
CA LEU A 523 -1.98 4.55 -30.71
C LEU A 523 -0.63 4.02 -30.20
N GLU A 524 0.35 3.82 -31.08
CA GLU A 524 1.67 3.30 -30.72
C GLU A 524 2.59 4.37 -30.10
N ASN A 525 3.50 3.89 -29.27
CA ASN A 525 4.52 4.71 -28.62
C ASN A 525 5.69 4.94 -29.59
N ALA A 526 5.88 6.20 -29.99
CA ALA A 526 6.95 6.73 -30.83
C ALA A 526 6.80 6.51 -32.34
N SER A 527 6.91 7.62 -33.08
CA SER A 527 7.22 7.60 -34.50
C SER A 527 8.66 7.11 -34.63
N CYS A 528 8.90 5.88 -35.09
CA CYS A 528 10.26 5.38 -35.34
C CYS A 528 10.42 4.80 -36.74
N CYS A 529 11.62 4.89 -37.30
CA CYS A 529 11.93 4.39 -38.64
C CYS A 529 13.40 3.96 -38.73
N PHE A 530 13.66 2.89 -39.46
CA PHE A 530 15.00 2.43 -39.79
C PHE A 530 15.48 3.09 -41.09
N SER A 531 16.78 3.36 -41.18
CA SER A 531 17.44 3.68 -42.44
C SER A 531 17.35 2.48 -43.41
N ASN A 532 17.47 2.74 -44.72
CA ASN A 532 17.36 1.68 -45.74
C ASN A 532 18.40 0.56 -45.59
N ASP A 533 19.56 0.86 -44.99
CA ASP A 533 20.61 -0.11 -44.69
C ASP A 533 20.46 -0.76 -43.30
N ALA A 534 19.39 -0.42 -42.56
CA ALA A 534 19.10 -0.88 -41.21
C ALA A 534 20.23 -0.64 -40.20
N LYS A 535 21.05 0.41 -40.41
CA LYS A 535 22.14 0.78 -39.49
C LYS A 535 21.76 1.87 -38.49
N ILE A 536 20.79 2.71 -38.85
CA ILE A 536 20.34 3.86 -38.06
C ILE A 536 18.85 3.68 -37.73
N LEU A 537 18.51 3.90 -36.46
CA LEU A 537 17.14 3.99 -35.98
C LEU A 537 16.83 5.45 -35.63
N ALA A 538 15.82 6.04 -36.24
CA ALA A 538 15.30 7.35 -35.85
C ALA A 538 14.07 7.18 -34.95
N VAL A 539 14.01 7.90 -33.84
CA VAL A 539 12.90 7.85 -32.88
C VAL A 539 12.44 9.27 -32.53
N GLY A 540 11.19 9.58 -32.84
CA GLY A 540 10.53 10.84 -32.54
C GLY A 540 9.82 10.78 -31.18
N LYS A 541 10.14 11.73 -30.31
CA LYS A 541 9.57 11.87 -28.96
C LYS A 541 8.36 12.80 -28.93
N ASP A 542 7.56 12.67 -27.87
CA ASP A 542 6.41 13.55 -27.61
C ASP A 542 6.83 15.02 -27.38
N SER A 543 8.07 15.23 -26.92
CA SER A 543 8.69 16.57 -26.76
C SER A 543 8.95 17.28 -28.08
N GLY A 544 8.93 16.57 -29.21
CA GLY A 544 9.34 17.07 -30.53
C GLY A 544 10.78 16.74 -30.93
N ASP A 545 11.55 16.16 -30.02
CA ASP A 545 12.93 15.74 -30.30
C ASP A 545 12.96 14.48 -31.15
N ILE A 546 13.86 14.42 -32.13
CA ILE A 546 14.14 13.19 -32.88
C ILE A 546 15.52 12.70 -32.48
N VAL A 547 15.62 11.47 -31.97
CA VAL A 547 16.90 10.86 -31.60
C VAL A 547 17.30 9.85 -32.66
N LEU A 548 18.52 9.94 -33.15
CA LEU A 548 19.13 8.98 -34.06
C LEU A 548 20.03 8.02 -33.26
N TRP A 549 19.87 6.73 -33.48
CA TRP A 549 20.60 5.66 -32.81
C TRP A 549 21.35 4.79 -33.81
N SER A 550 22.63 4.53 -33.53
CA SER A 550 23.41 3.52 -34.26
C SER A 550 23.12 2.14 -33.68
N ILE A 551 22.70 1.22 -34.55
CA ILE A 551 22.39 -0.16 -34.16
C ILE A 551 23.68 -0.96 -33.96
N GLU A 552 24.67 -0.77 -34.83
CA GLU A 552 25.97 -1.45 -34.74
C GLU A 552 26.72 -1.06 -33.45
N ASN A 553 26.73 0.23 -33.09
CA ASN A 553 27.48 0.74 -31.95
C ASN A 553 26.65 0.83 -30.65
N LYS A 554 25.34 0.56 -30.73
CA LYS A 554 24.38 0.71 -29.61
C LYS A 554 24.51 2.05 -28.88
N ALA A 555 24.66 3.12 -29.65
CA ALA A 555 24.92 4.45 -29.13
C ALA A 555 24.09 5.51 -29.87
N GLU A 556 23.77 6.58 -29.16
CA GLU A 556 23.11 7.76 -29.72
C GLU A 556 24.06 8.48 -30.68
N LEU A 557 23.60 8.75 -31.90
CA LEU A 557 24.35 9.46 -32.94
C LEU A 557 24.10 10.96 -32.87
N ALA A 558 22.83 11.37 -32.77
CA ALA A 558 22.45 12.76 -32.77
C ALA A 558 21.02 12.96 -32.23
N VAL A 559 20.73 14.19 -31.79
CA VAL A 559 19.38 14.66 -31.50
C VAL A 559 19.04 15.82 -32.42
N LEU A 560 17.95 15.71 -33.16
CA LEU A 560 17.42 16.74 -34.04
C LEU A 560 16.31 17.48 -33.31
N LEU A 561 16.53 18.78 -33.10
CA LEU A 561 15.66 19.66 -32.32
C LEU A 561 15.04 20.71 -33.25
N LEU A 562 13.82 20.44 -33.73
CA LEU A 562 13.08 21.39 -34.57
C LEU A 562 11.60 21.43 -34.23
N HIS A 563 10.95 20.27 -34.08
CA HIS A 563 9.53 20.24 -33.80
C HIS A 563 9.24 20.76 -32.40
N LYS A 564 8.25 21.64 -32.27
CA LYS A 564 7.80 22.17 -30.96
C LYS A 564 6.76 21.29 -30.28
N SER A 565 6.36 20.20 -30.94
CA SER A 565 5.37 19.23 -30.47
C SER A 565 5.68 17.85 -31.02
N TRP A 566 4.96 16.84 -30.55
CA TRP A 566 5.12 15.44 -30.94
C TRP A 566 5.38 15.23 -32.45
N VAL A 567 6.50 14.56 -32.75
CA VAL A 567 6.86 14.08 -34.09
C VAL A 567 5.92 12.95 -34.48
N ARG A 568 5.06 13.20 -35.47
CA ARG A 568 3.98 12.32 -35.93
C ARG A 568 4.49 11.19 -36.83
N SER A 569 5.51 11.46 -37.64
CA SER A 569 6.06 10.48 -38.58
C SER A 569 7.52 10.76 -38.91
N LEU A 570 8.28 9.70 -39.15
CA LEU A 570 9.68 9.70 -39.58
C LEU A 570 9.81 8.69 -40.72
N ILE A 571 10.41 9.11 -41.83
CA ILE A 571 10.60 8.26 -43.00
C ILE A 571 11.98 8.55 -43.61
N PHE A 572 12.81 7.52 -43.77
CA PHE A 572 14.00 7.65 -44.61
C PHE A 572 13.62 7.58 -46.09
N ALA A 573 14.16 8.51 -46.89
CA ALA A 573 13.95 8.53 -48.33
C ALA A 573 14.50 7.24 -48.96
N PRO A 574 13.76 6.59 -49.88
CA PRO A 574 14.26 5.41 -50.58
C PRO A 574 15.45 5.82 -51.44
N ASN A 575 16.59 5.14 -51.26
CA ASN A 575 17.82 5.50 -51.95
C ASN A 575 18.07 4.53 -53.11
N PRO A 576 17.90 4.94 -54.38
CA PRO A 576 18.04 4.04 -55.52
C PRO A 576 19.49 3.76 -55.92
N VAL A 577 20.47 4.50 -55.36
CA VAL A 577 21.88 4.42 -55.74
C VAL A 577 22.76 4.21 -54.51
N ALA A 578 23.65 3.22 -54.56
CA ALA A 578 24.62 2.97 -53.49
C ALA A 578 25.58 4.16 -53.34
N GLY A 579 25.60 4.77 -52.15
CA GLY A 579 26.50 5.89 -51.80
C GLY A 579 25.88 7.29 -51.81
N ALA A 580 24.59 7.44 -52.14
CA ALA A 580 23.90 8.72 -52.02
C ALA A 580 23.58 9.06 -50.54
N PRO A 581 23.49 10.35 -50.17
CA PRO A 581 23.17 10.77 -48.80
C PRO A 581 21.81 10.21 -48.34
N GLN A 582 21.73 9.75 -47.09
CA GLN A 582 20.48 9.29 -46.51
C GLN A 582 19.67 10.49 -46.04
N VAL A 583 18.52 10.74 -46.66
CA VAL A 583 17.65 11.83 -46.24
C VAL A 583 16.56 11.29 -45.33
N LEU A 584 16.45 11.83 -44.11
CA LEU A 584 15.33 11.56 -43.21
C LEU A 584 14.29 12.68 -43.35
N VAL A 585 13.04 12.33 -43.56
CA VAL A 585 11.91 13.26 -43.54
C VAL A 585 11.17 13.10 -42.22
N SER A 586 10.95 14.20 -41.51
CA SER A 586 10.16 14.24 -40.29
C SER A 586 8.90 15.09 -40.45
N VAL A 587 7.82 14.63 -39.83
CA VAL A 587 6.52 15.30 -39.85
C VAL A 587 6.06 15.53 -38.42
N GLY A 588 5.82 16.78 -38.04
CA GLY A 588 5.35 17.18 -36.71
C GLY A 588 4.41 18.39 -36.80
N ASP A 589 4.77 19.49 -36.14
CA ASP A 589 4.20 20.83 -36.36
C ASP A 589 4.57 21.41 -37.74
N GLN A 590 5.66 20.93 -38.34
CA GLN A 590 6.16 21.26 -39.67
C GLN A 590 6.64 19.99 -40.38
N ILE A 591 6.96 20.07 -41.68
CA ILE A 591 7.64 19.00 -42.42
C ILE A 591 9.09 19.43 -42.61
N ALA A 592 10.04 18.59 -42.20
CA ALA A 592 11.46 18.87 -42.27
C ALA A 592 12.24 17.72 -42.93
N TRP A 593 13.37 18.09 -43.54
CA TRP A 593 14.24 17.20 -44.30
C TRP A 593 15.63 17.30 -43.66
N TRP A 594 16.19 16.15 -43.30
CA TRP A 594 17.44 16.02 -42.58
C TRP A 594 18.40 15.19 -43.44
N ASN A 595 19.66 15.61 -43.50
CA ASN A 595 20.73 14.91 -44.22
C ASN A 595 21.69 14.28 -43.21
#